data_AF-H1VSN6-F1
#
_entry.id   AF-H1VSN6-F1
#
_cell.length_a   1.000
_cell.length_b   1.000
_cell.length_c   1.000
_cell.angle_alpha   90.00
_cell.angle_beta   90.00
_cell.angle_gamma   90.00
#
_symmetry.space_group_name_H-M   'P 1'
#
loop_
_entity.id
_entity.type
_entity.pdbx_description
1 polymer ?
#
loop_
_entity_poly.entity_id
_entity_poly.type
_entity_poly.pdbx_seq_one_letter_code
_entity_poly.pdbx_strand_id
1 'polypeptide(L)'
;MPVGTAAQVADVFQEWIDVADVDGFNIGYVITPGSFEDAVEYLVPELRSRGLLPELVPEGGPAPTFREQIYGTGQKGLRSDHPGYKYKYDTYEQAVAEEEAAKAVATEQKA
;
A
#
# COMPACT_ATOMS: atom_id res chain seq x y z
N MET A 1 -16.83 -4.29 -10.29
CA MET A 1 -16.61 -2.83 -10.22
C MET A 1 -17.97 -2.16 -10.32
N PRO A 2 -18.29 -1.20 -9.44
CA PRO A 2 -19.52 -0.41 -9.58
C PRO A 2 -19.55 0.30 -10.94
N VAL A 3 -20.74 0.49 -11.48
CA VAL A 3 -20.99 1.15 -12.76
C VAL A 3 -22.06 2.20 -12.55
N GLY A 4 -21.80 3.44 -12.98
CA GLY A 4 -22.69 4.57 -12.78
C GLY A 4 -21.98 5.89 -13.01
N THR A 5 -22.57 6.97 -12.52
CA THR A 5 -21.90 8.28 -12.48
C THR A 5 -20.74 8.26 -11.49
N ALA A 6 -19.83 9.25 -11.59
CA ALA A 6 -18.71 9.40 -10.64
C ALA A 6 -19.18 9.42 -9.19
N ALA A 7 -20.26 10.16 -8.89
CA ALA A 7 -20.83 10.23 -7.55
C ALA A 7 -21.35 8.87 -7.06
N GLN A 8 -22.08 8.12 -7.90
CA GLN A 8 -22.59 6.79 -7.53
C GLN A 8 -21.45 5.79 -7.29
N VAL A 9 -20.39 5.85 -8.11
CA VAL A 9 -19.20 5.01 -7.91
C VAL A 9 -18.45 5.39 -6.64
N ALA A 10 -18.30 6.70 -6.37
CA ALA A 10 -17.67 7.20 -5.15
C ALA A 10 -18.47 6.84 -3.88
N ASP A 11 -19.81 6.82 -3.93
CA ASP A 11 -20.66 6.36 -2.83
C ASP A 11 -20.36 4.91 -2.46
N VAL A 12 -20.21 4.02 -3.45
CA VAL A 12 -19.86 2.61 -3.22
C VAL A 12 -18.45 2.46 -2.66
N PHE A 13 -17.48 3.24 -3.16
CA PHE A 13 -16.12 3.22 -2.65
C PHE A 13 -16.07 3.67 -1.20
N GLN A 14 -16.81 4.73 -0.86
CA GLN A 14 -16.91 5.24 0.49
C GLN A 14 -17.60 4.24 1.42
N GLU A 15 -18.69 3.59 0.99
CA GLU A 15 -19.32 2.52 1.77
C GLU A 15 -18.34 1.40 2.09
N TRP A 16 -17.51 0.98 1.13
CA TRP A 16 -16.50 -0.04 1.37
C TRP A 16 -15.42 0.43 2.35
N ILE A 17 -14.98 1.69 2.27
CA ILE A 17 -14.05 2.27 3.26
C ILE A 17 -14.71 2.27 4.65
N ASP A 18 -15.92 2.81 4.77
CA ASP A 18 -16.60 3.02 6.05
C ASP A 18 -17.02 1.70 6.73
N VAL A 19 -17.41 0.69 5.94
CA VAL A 19 -17.96 -0.58 6.45
C VAL A 19 -16.90 -1.67 6.53
N ALA A 20 -16.06 -1.79 5.50
CA ALA A 20 -15.07 -2.87 5.41
C ALA A 20 -13.66 -2.44 5.84
N ASP A 21 -13.46 -1.16 6.15
CA ASP A 21 -12.19 -0.61 6.64
C ASP A 21 -11.02 -0.91 5.69
N VAL A 22 -11.25 -0.70 4.39
CA VAL A 22 -10.24 -0.89 3.35
C VAL A 22 -9.44 0.40 3.13
N ASP A 23 -8.12 0.30 3.08
CA ASP A 23 -7.23 1.46 2.89
C ASP A 23 -7.12 1.94 1.44
N GLY A 24 -7.54 1.11 0.47
CA GLY A 24 -7.41 1.46 -0.95
C GLY A 24 -7.85 0.34 -1.90
N PHE A 25 -7.81 0.67 -3.19
CA PHE A 25 -8.33 -0.19 -4.25
C PHE A 25 -7.30 -0.41 -5.36
N ASN A 26 -7.22 -1.66 -5.83
CA ASN A 26 -6.57 -1.98 -7.09
C ASN A 26 -7.62 -1.90 -8.22
N ILE A 27 -7.49 -0.91 -9.11
CA ILE A 27 -8.43 -0.70 -10.21
C ILE A 27 -8.04 -1.58 -11.40
N GLY A 28 -8.86 -2.58 -11.70
CA GLY A 28 -8.77 -3.36 -12.95
C GLY A 28 -9.39 -2.61 -14.13
N TYR A 29 -8.85 -2.82 -15.33
CA TYR A 29 -9.36 -2.21 -16.56
C TYR A 29 -10.20 -3.18 -17.38
N VAL A 30 -11.18 -2.64 -18.10
CA VAL A 30 -11.90 -3.37 -19.16
C VAL A 30 -11.31 -3.01 -20.53
N ILE A 31 -10.91 -1.74 -20.71
CA ILE A 31 -10.29 -1.21 -21.93
C ILE A 31 -9.07 -0.40 -21.53
N THR A 32 -7.96 -0.55 -22.28
CA THR A 32 -6.74 0.23 -22.07
C THR A 32 -6.49 1.18 -23.26
N PRO A 33 -6.21 2.47 -23.04
CA PRO A 33 -6.11 3.16 -21.75
C PRO A 33 -7.45 3.66 -21.16
N GLY A 34 -8.55 3.60 -21.92
CA GLY A 34 -9.80 4.31 -21.62
C GLY A 34 -10.37 4.12 -20.21
N SER A 35 -10.31 2.91 -19.62
CA SER A 35 -10.79 2.72 -18.24
C SER A 35 -10.01 3.54 -17.21
N PHE A 36 -8.72 3.80 -17.44
CA PHE A 36 -7.92 4.66 -16.56
C PHE A 36 -8.19 6.14 -16.83
N GLU A 37 -8.42 6.52 -18.09
CA GLU A 37 -8.77 7.89 -18.46
C GLU A 37 -10.09 8.31 -17.81
N ASP A 38 -11.13 7.47 -17.90
CA ASP A 38 -12.42 7.73 -17.26
C ASP A 38 -12.29 7.85 -15.72
N ALA A 39 -11.46 7.02 -15.10
CA ALA A 39 -11.23 7.07 -13.66
C ALA A 39 -10.54 8.38 -13.24
N VAL A 40 -9.53 8.81 -14.00
CA VAL A 40 -8.79 10.05 -13.73
C VAL A 40 -9.65 11.29 -14.01
N GLU A 41 -10.43 11.28 -15.09
CA GLU A 41 -11.26 12.41 -15.51
C GLU A 41 -12.47 12.60 -14.59
N TYR A 42 -13.18 11.51 -14.26
CA TYR A 42 -14.47 11.59 -13.57
C TYR A 42 -14.40 11.22 -12.09
N LEU A 43 -13.71 10.15 -11.73
CA LEU A 43 -13.76 9.61 -10.35
C LEU A 43 -12.77 10.29 -9.42
N VAL A 44 -11.54 10.57 -9.85
CA VAL A 44 -10.50 11.20 -9.02
C VAL A 44 -10.96 12.56 -8.44
N PRO A 45 -11.57 13.48 -9.22
CA PRO A 45 -12.05 14.76 -8.67
C PRO A 45 -13.13 14.57 -7.59
N GLU A 46 -14.02 13.60 -7.77
CA GLU A 46 -15.10 13.28 -6.83
C GLU A 46 -14.53 12.69 -5.52
N LEU A 47 -13.55 11.79 -5.60
CA LEU A 47 -12.90 11.25 -4.40
C LEU A 47 -12.12 12.32 -3.63
N ARG A 48 -11.45 13.25 -4.34
CA ARG A 48 -10.74 14.37 -3.71
C ARG A 48 -11.69 15.36 -3.04
N SER A 49 -12.81 15.70 -3.68
CA SER A 49 -13.80 16.63 -3.10
C SER A 49 -14.37 16.12 -1.77
N ARG A 50 -14.41 14.79 -1.61
CA ARG A 50 -14.84 14.09 -0.37
C ARG A 50 -13.71 13.87 0.64
N GLY A 51 -12.46 14.21 0.30
CA GLY A 51 -11.29 13.96 1.15
C GLY A 51 -10.87 12.49 1.23
N LEU A 52 -11.35 11.64 0.33
CA LEU A 52 -11.04 10.21 0.28
C LEU A 52 -9.75 9.88 -0.47
N LEU A 53 -9.24 10.83 -1.26
CA LEU A 53 -7.98 10.69 -1.98
C LEU A 53 -7.09 11.89 -1.69
N PRO A 54 -5.82 11.69 -1.31
CA PRO A 54 -4.90 12.80 -1.07
C PRO A 54 -4.59 13.58 -2.36
N GLU A 55 -4.20 14.84 -2.16
CA GLU A 55 -3.68 15.70 -3.23
C GLU A 55 -2.33 15.19 -3.75
N LEU A 56 -2.00 15.61 -4.97
CA LEU A 56 -0.70 15.30 -5.57
C LEU A 56 0.44 15.86 -4.72
N VAL A 57 1.54 15.12 -4.63
CA VAL A 57 2.76 15.59 -3.98
C VAL A 57 3.21 16.89 -4.67
N PRO A 58 3.39 18.00 -3.94
CA PRO A 58 3.77 19.29 -4.52
C PRO A 58 5.09 19.20 -5.30
N GLU A 59 5.15 19.84 -6.45
CA GLU A 59 6.38 19.94 -7.25
C GLU A 59 7.45 20.75 -6.49
N GLY A 60 8.70 20.26 -6.50
CA GLY A 60 9.87 21.00 -5.99
C GLY A 60 10.45 20.51 -4.66
N GLY A 61 9.82 19.55 -3.98
CA GLY A 61 10.39 18.84 -2.82
C GLY A 61 11.05 17.50 -3.18
N PRO A 62 11.88 16.92 -2.30
CA PRO A 62 12.29 15.53 -2.47
C PRO A 62 11.05 14.63 -2.40
N ALA A 63 10.77 13.91 -3.49
CA ALA A 63 9.62 13.04 -3.57
C ALA A 63 9.72 11.95 -2.47
N PRO A 64 8.69 11.79 -1.62
CA PRO A 64 8.67 10.75 -0.61
C PRO A 64 8.72 9.39 -1.30
N THR A 65 9.42 8.43 -0.67
CA THR A 65 9.36 7.04 -1.11
C THR A 65 7.92 6.53 -1.08
N PHE A 66 7.58 5.53 -1.88
CA PHE A 66 6.21 4.97 -1.88
C PHE A 66 5.78 4.51 -0.47
N ARG A 67 6.72 4.01 0.34
CA ARG A 67 6.45 3.63 1.73
C ARG A 67 6.11 4.82 2.62
N GLU A 68 6.78 5.97 2.42
CA GLU A 68 6.46 7.20 3.14
C GLU A 68 5.13 7.81 2.69
N GLN A 69 4.72 7.59 1.44
CA GLN A 69 3.39 8.01 0.98
C GLN A 69 2.26 7.22 1.67
N ILE A 70 2.49 5.94 1.95
CA ILE A 70 1.51 5.07 2.63
C ILE A 70 1.55 5.25 4.16
N TYR A 71 2.74 5.18 4.78
CA TYR A 71 2.88 5.14 6.25
C TYR A 71 3.28 6.48 6.88
N GLY A 72 3.48 7.52 6.07
CA GLY A 72 3.92 8.84 6.53
C GLY A 72 5.44 9.07 6.45
N THR A 73 5.82 10.35 6.49
CA THR A 73 7.20 10.81 6.36
C THR A 73 8.12 10.20 7.43
N GLY A 74 9.31 9.75 7.01
CA GLY A 74 10.28 9.11 7.89
C GLY A 74 10.22 7.58 7.87
N GLN A 75 9.10 6.98 7.48
CA GLN A 75 8.97 5.52 7.33
C GLN A 75 9.53 5.03 5.98
N LYS A 76 10.83 5.29 5.72
CA LYS A 76 11.51 4.91 4.46
C LYS A 76 11.74 3.41 4.33
N GLY A 77 12.12 2.78 5.44
CA GLY A 77 12.44 1.36 5.52
C GLY A 77 11.27 0.52 6.02
N LEU A 78 11.48 -0.80 6.05
CA LEU A 78 10.56 -1.71 6.74
C LEU A 78 10.31 -1.23 8.18
N ARG A 79 9.08 -1.37 8.65
CA ARG A 79 8.74 -1.09 10.05
C ARG A 79 9.42 -2.10 10.97
N SER A 80 9.60 -1.75 12.24
CA SER A 80 10.28 -2.60 13.24
C SER A 80 9.58 -3.93 13.50
N ASP A 81 8.28 -4.03 13.22
CA ASP A 81 7.46 -5.23 13.35
C ASP A 81 7.47 -6.14 12.10
N HIS A 82 8.03 -5.68 10.99
CA HIS A 82 8.10 -6.49 9.77
C HIS A 82 9.21 -7.54 9.89
N PRO A 83 8.98 -8.82 9.53
CA PRO A 83 10.00 -9.89 9.63
C PRO A 83 11.32 -9.57 8.92
N GLY A 84 11.25 -8.86 7.79
CA GLY A 84 12.41 -8.39 7.04
C GLY A 84 13.27 -7.33 7.77
N TYR A 85 12.77 -6.69 8.83
CA TYR A 85 13.47 -5.62 9.55
C TYR A 85 14.76 -6.08 10.22
N LYS A 86 14.86 -7.37 10.60
CA LYS A 86 16.05 -7.94 11.23
C LYS A 86 17.20 -8.19 10.24
N TYR A 87 16.93 -8.23 8.94
CA TYR A 87 17.93 -8.49 7.90
C TYR A 87 18.45 -7.19 7.28
N LYS A 88 18.81 -6.20 8.11
CA LYS A 88 19.49 -4.99 7.65
C LYS A 88 20.95 -5.29 7.39
N TYR A 89 21.61 -4.45 6.58
CA TYR A 89 23.02 -4.62 6.25
C TYR A 89 23.91 -4.85 7.48
N ASP A 90 23.70 -4.07 8.55
CA ASP A 90 24.50 -4.16 9.79
C ASP A 90 24.20 -5.39 10.65
N THR A 91 23.01 -6.00 10.50
CA THR A 91 22.55 -7.12 11.33
C THR A 91 22.37 -8.41 10.54
N TYR A 92 22.69 -8.40 9.24
CA TYR A 92 22.37 -9.48 8.31
C TYR A 92 23.06 -10.78 8.69
N GLU A 93 24.38 -10.74 8.92
CA GLU A 93 25.17 -11.94 9.24
C GLU A 93 24.68 -12.61 10.53
N GLN A 94 24.37 -11.79 11.56
CA GLN A 94 23.82 -12.27 12.83
C GLN A 94 22.43 -12.89 12.64
N ALA A 95 21.54 -12.20 11.94
CA ALA A 95 20.17 -12.66 11.71
C ALA A 95 20.11 -13.98 10.90
N VAL A 96 21.03 -14.17 9.94
CA VAL A 96 21.13 -15.41 9.17
C VAL A 96 21.64 -16.55 10.06
N ALA A 97 22.70 -16.32 10.84
CA ALA A 97 23.24 -17.33 11.74
C ALA A 97 22.20 -17.80 12.79
N GLU A 98 21.42 -16.87 13.36
CA GLU A 98 20.33 -17.18 14.29
C GLU A 98 19.22 -18.01 13.63
N GLU A 99 18.87 -17.70 12.37
CA GLU A 99 17.86 -18.46 11.62
C GLU A 99 18.33 -19.87 11.28
N GLU A 100 19.60 -20.03 10.88
CA GLU A 100 20.18 -21.34 10.60
C GLU A 100 20.25 -22.21 11.86
N ALA A 101 20.64 -21.63 12.99
CA ALA A 101 20.63 -22.31 14.29
C ALA A 101 19.21 -22.75 14.68
N ALA A 102 18.21 -21.87 14.51
CA ALA A 102 16.81 -22.20 14.80
C ALA A 102 16.28 -23.33 13.90
N LYS A 103 16.65 -23.34 12.60
CA LYS A 103 16.29 -24.41 11.67
C LYS A 103 16.94 -25.75 12.03
N ALA A 104 18.20 -25.75 12.49
CA ALA A 104 18.88 -26.97 12.92
C ALA A 104 18.18 -27.61 14.13
N VAL A 105 17.85 -26.81 15.16
CA VAL A 105 17.12 -27.28 16.36
C VAL A 105 15.73 -27.82 16.00
N ALA A 106 15.00 -27.14 15.12
CA ALA A 106 13.68 -27.58 14.66
C ALA A 106 13.73 -28.88 13.84
N THR A 107 14.87 -29.18 13.21
CA THR A 107 15.08 -30.41 12.45
C THR A 107 15.37 -31.59 13.39
N GLU A 108 16.17 -31.36 14.44
CA GLU A 108 16.45 -32.38 15.46
C GLU A 108 15.22 -32.78 16.28
N GLN A 109 14.30 -31.85 16.56
CA GLN A 109 13.06 -32.15 17.30
C GLN A 109 12.01 -32.92 16.47
N LYS A 110 12.21 -33.06 15.16
CA LYS A 110 11.31 -33.80 14.26
C LYS A 110 11.81 -35.20 13.90
N ALA A 111 13.01 -35.58 14.37
CA ALA A 111 13.60 -36.92 14.22
C ALA A 111 13.35 -37.76 15.47
#